data_AF-A0A0C3I983-F1
#
_entry.id   AF-A0A0C3I983-F1
#
_cell.length_a   1.000
_cell.length_b   1.000
_cell.length_c   1.000
_cell.angle_alpha   90.00
_cell.angle_beta   90.00
_cell.angle_gamma   90.00
#
_symmetry.space_group_name_H-M   'P 1'
#
loop_
_entity.id
_entity.type
_entity.pdbx_description
1 polymer ?
#
loop_
_entity_poly.entity_id
_entity_poly.type
_entity_poly.pdbx_seq_one_letter_code
_entity_poly.pdbx_strand_id
1 'polypeptide(L)'
;MRFIVYCFILAGLLNVCNVQARTLPTGMSFIGLDNDEWKAYIVDKSGKLNGISLSTEPRELTWSPSNNRLVYVRADGSIIEKVNKQERILIDSDYKDAFTQIHLTQQGKELIAIRLVDKKSLTTALSVWDETRNQFVDIHRQLGKIFDPSARGDDFLFSVVSCMLDCGGMYKNLLKTCGGSASCQAFAFAAYLICKSNSGE
;
A
#
# COMPACT_ATOMS: atom_id res chain seq x y z
N MET A 1 -73.53 -12.84 22.74
CA MET A 1 -72.97 -12.08 21.59
C MET A 1 -71.86 -11.18 22.12
N ARG A 2 -70.59 -11.45 21.80
CA ARG A 2 -69.80 -10.75 20.75
C ARG A 2 -69.63 -9.24 21.11
N PHE A 3 -68.47 -8.63 21.30
CA PHE A 3 -67.12 -8.84 20.78
C PHE A 3 -66.05 -8.32 21.75
N ILE A 4 -64.91 -9.00 21.76
CA ILE A 4 -63.60 -8.62 22.31
C ILE A 4 -62.98 -7.52 21.43
N VAL A 5 -62.39 -6.48 22.03
CA VAL A 5 -61.22 -5.80 21.45
C VAL A 5 -60.28 -5.41 22.58
N TYR A 6 -59.35 -6.32 22.91
CA TYR A 6 -58.15 -5.98 23.64
C TYR A 6 -57.23 -5.20 22.69
N CYS A 7 -57.01 -3.91 22.98
CA CYS A 7 -55.95 -3.15 22.33
C CYS A 7 -54.63 -3.51 23.04
N PHE A 8 -54.06 -4.67 22.67
CA PHE A 8 -52.67 -4.99 22.97
C PHE A 8 -51.81 -4.04 22.15
N ILE A 9 -51.39 -2.91 22.74
CA ILE A 9 -50.24 -2.18 22.25
C ILE A 9 -49.03 -3.03 22.61
N LEU A 10 -48.70 -3.95 21.69
CA LEU A 10 -47.43 -4.64 21.64
C LEU A 10 -46.37 -3.53 21.45
N ALA A 11 -45.77 -3.08 22.54
CA ALA A 11 -44.55 -2.28 22.50
C ALA A 11 -43.45 -3.17 21.91
N GLY A 12 -43.47 -3.28 20.58
CA GLY A 12 -42.40 -3.86 19.81
C GLY A 12 -41.15 -3.10 20.17
N LEU A 13 -40.26 -3.79 20.89
CA LEU A 13 -38.85 -3.50 21.01
C LEU A 13 -38.30 -3.27 19.60
N LEU A 14 -38.41 -2.04 19.12
CA LEU A 14 -37.56 -1.48 18.10
C LEU A 14 -36.17 -1.46 18.76
N ASN A 15 -35.50 -2.62 18.73
CA ASN A 15 -34.06 -2.69 18.74
C ASN A 15 -33.61 -1.93 17.50
N VAL A 16 -33.54 -0.61 17.64
CA VAL A 16 -32.75 0.24 16.76
C VAL A 16 -31.34 -0.27 16.96
N CYS A 17 -30.96 -1.23 16.12
CA CYS A 17 -29.61 -1.69 16.01
C CYS A 17 -28.84 -0.46 15.54
N ASN A 18 -28.32 0.31 16.49
CA ASN A 18 -27.34 1.33 16.24
C ASN A 18 -26.13 0.57 15.71
N VAL A 19 -26.13 0.33 14.40
CA VAL A 19 -24.93 -0.01 13.64
C VAL A 19 -24.07 1.23 13.69
N GLN A 20 -23.46 1.43 14.85
CA GLN A 20 -22.50 2.46 15.07
C GLN A 20 -21.28 1.97 14.31
N ALA A 21 -21.11 2.47 13.07
CA ALA A 21 -19.89 2.30 12.29
C ALA A 21 -18.76 2.93 13.13
N ARG A 22 -18.16 2.12 14.00
CA ARG A 22 -17.61 2.65 15.26
C ARG A 22 -16.21 3.22 15.13
N THR A 23 -15.47 2.87 14.09
CA THR A 23 -14.08 3.27 13.96
C THR A 23 -13.60 3.11 12.51
N LEU A 24 -12.68 3.97 12.08
CA LEU A 24 -11.96 3.75 10.82
C LEU A 24 -10.98 2.56 10.98
N PRO A 25 -10.57 1.91 9.88
CA PRO A 25 -9.60 0.82 9.95
C PRO A 25 -8.27 1.28 10.56
N THR A 26 -7.87 0.63 11.66
CA THR A 26 -6.58 0.87 12.30
C THR A 26 -5.42 0.71 11.32
N GLY A 27 -4.52 1.68 11.27
CA GLY A 27 -3.38 1.68 10.35
C GLY A 27 -3.67 2.25 8.97
N MET A 28 -4.91 2.63 8.69
CA MET A 28 -5.22 3.46 7.52
C MET A 28 -4.44 4.78 7.60
N SER A 29 -3.90 5.21 6.47
CA SER A 29 -3.27 6.51 6.27
C SER A 29 -3.61 7.06 4.90
N PHE A 30 -3.76 8.37 4.80
CA PHE A 30 -4.06 9.04 3.53
C PHE A 30 -3.67 10.52 3.56
N ILE A 31 -3.60 11.12 2.39
CA ILE A 31 -3.45 12.57 2.20
C ILE A 31 -4.81 13.10 1.77
N GLY A 32 -5.29 14.11 2.46
CA GLY A 32 -6.55 14.78 2.14
C GLY A 32 -6.34 16.28 1.98
N LEU A 33 -7.16 16.90 1.12
CA LEU A 33 -7.23 18.35 1.01
C LEU A 33 -8.16 18.88 2.10
N ASP A 34 -7.66 19.79 2.95
CA ASP A 34 -8.42 20.40 4.03
C ASP A 34 -8.02 21.88 4.18
N ASN A 35 -8.98 22.78 4.01
CA ASN A 35 -8.77 24.24 4.00
C ASN A 35 -7.67 24.67 3.00
N ASP A 36 -7.76 24.19 1.75
CA ASP A 36 -6.81 24.44 0.65
C ASP A 36 -5.36 24.00 0.92
N GLU A 37 -5.14 23.15 1.94
CA GLU A 37 -3.84 22.56 2.25
C GLU A 37 -3.89 21.03 2.17
N TRP A 38 -2.86 20.41 1.59
CA TRP A 38 -2.72 18.95 1.62
C TRP A 38 -2.20 18.49 2.98
N LYS A 39 -3.03 17.75 3.71
CA LYS A 39 -2.72 17.27 5.06
C LYS A 39 -2.65 15.75 5.11
N ALA A 40 -1.71 15.26 5.91
CA ALA A 40 -1.59 13.84 6.20
C ALA A 40 -2.49 13.44 7.36
N TYR A 41 -3.18 12.32 7.21
CA TYR A 41 -4.03 11.73 8.23
C TYR A 41 -3.66 10.28 8.49
N ILE A 42 -3.75 9.88 9.76
CA ILE A 42 -3.59 8.49 10.20
C ILE A 42 -4.75 8.06 11.08
N VAL A 43 -5.00 6.76 11.09
CA VAL A 43 -5.93 6.11 12.01
C VAL A 43 -5.13 5.36 13.07
N ASP A 44 -5.28 5.76 14.33
CA ASP A 44 -4.54 5.17 15.45
C ASP A 44 -5.09 3.80 15.89
N LYS A 45 -4.50 3.21 16.95
CA LYS A 45 -4.95 1.92 17.50
C LYS A 45 -6.39 1.92 18.00
N SER A 46 -6.93 3.08 18.38
CA SER A 46 -8.31 3.26 18.82
C SER A 46 -9.29 3.45 17.66
N GLY A 47 -8.81 3.47 16.41
CA GLY A 47 -9.62 3.69 15.23
C GLY A 47 -10.03 5.15 15.03
N LYS A 48 -9.36 6.08 15.71
CA LYS A 48 -9.59 7.51 15.62
C LYS A 48 -8.70 8.14 14.55
N LEU A 49 -9.29 9.02 13.74
CA LEU A 49 -8.59 9.84 12.77
C LEU A 49 -7.80 10.95 13.46
N ASN A 50 -6.51 11.07 13.13
CA ASN A 50 -5.64 12.13 13.63
C ASN A 50 -4.89 12.77 12.45
N GLY A 51 -4.88 14.11 12.40
CA GLY A 51 -4.03 14.85 11.49
C GLY A 51 -2.57 14.85 11.96
N ILE A 52 -1.63 14.72 11.03
CA ILE A 52 -0.20 14.78 11.30
C ILE A 52 0.38 16.05 10.72
N SER A 53 1.11 16.81 11.55
CA SER A 53 1.95 17.89 11.07
C SER A 53 3.26 17.32 10.52
N LEU A 54 3.50 17.53 9.23
CA LEU A 54 4.74 17.23 8.53
C LEU A 54 5.44 18.53 8.14
N SER A 55 6.76 18.48 7.99
CA SER A 55 7.56 19.65 7.61
C SER A 55 7.36 20.07 6.14
N THR A 56 6.83 19.16 5.33
CA THR A 56 6.54 19.36 3.90
C THR A 56 5.31 18.54 3.52
N GLU A 57 4.65 18.92 2.42
CA GLU A 57 3.56 18.14 1.85
C GLU A 57 4.08 16.79 1.33
N PRO A 58 3.58 15.65 1.85
CA PRO A 58 3.95 14.35 1.35
C PRO A 58 3.29 14.10 -0.01
N ARG A 59 3.93 13.30 -0.86
CA ARG A 59 3.32 12.73 -2.08
C ARG A 59 2.73 11.35 -1.87
N GLU A 60 3.28 10.63 -0.90
CA GLU A 60 2.89 9.28 -0.50
C GLU A 60 3.19 9.13 0.98
N LEU A 61 2.38 8.36 1.72
CA LEU A 61 2.69 7.97 3.09
C LEU A 61 2.15 6.59 3.44
N THR A 62 2.80 5.99 4.42
CA THR A 62 2.34 4.76 5.04
C THR A 62 2.63 4.80 6.53
N TRP A 63 1.76 4.17 7.31
CA TRP A 63 1.76 4.26 8.76
C TRP A 63 1.54 2.89 9.38
N SER A 64 2.34 2.56 10.40
CA SER A 64 2.09 1.41 11.26
C SER A 64 1.85 1.87 12.70
N PRO A 65 0.62 1.67 13.23
CA PRO A 65 0.33 2.02 14.61
C PRO A 65 1.03 1.08 15.60
N SER A 66 1.37 -0.14 15.19
CA SER A 66 2.01 -1.16 16.04
C SER A 66 3.29 -0.64 16.69
N ASN A 67 4.14 0.03 15.92
CA ASN A 67 5.44 0.57 16.34
C ASN A 67 5.54 2.11 16.24
N ASN A 68 4.42 2.81 16.03
CA ASN A 68 4.39 4.26 15.89
C ASN A 68 5.38 4.77 14.81
N ARG A 69 5.43 4.05 13.68
CA ARG A 69 6.33 4.32 12.55
C ARG A 69 5.52 4.88 11.39
N LEU A 70 5.89 6.09 10.97
CA LEU A 70 5.39 6.74 9.77
C LEU A 70 6.52 6.81 8.75
N VAL A 71 6.27 6.47 7.50
CA VAL A 71 7.19 6.71 6.39
C VAL A 71 6.47 7.50 5.32
N TYR A 72 7.12 8.53 4.78
CA TYR A 72 6.52 9.37 3.75
C TYR A 72 7.55 9.82 2.72
N VAL A 73 7.07 10.06 1.51
CA VAL A 73 7.85 10.60 0.38
C VAL A 73 7.57 12.09 0.29
N ARG A 74 8.61 12.92 0.33
CA ARG A 74 8.49 14.38 0.16
C ARG A 74 8.34 14.76 -1.31
N ALA A 75 8.00 16.02 -1.56
CA ALA A 75 7.87 16.56 -2.92
C ALA A 75 9.16 16.51 -3.76
N ASP A 76 10.33 16.54 -3.10
CA ASP A 76 11.65 16.43 -3.74
C ASP A 76 12.09 14.98 -4.03
N GLY A 77 11.27 13.99 -3.63
CA GLY A 77 11.54 12.56 -3.81
C GLY A 77 12.31 11.90 -2.66
N SER A 78 12.73 12.65 -1.64
CA SER A 78 13.34 12.07 -0.44
C SER A 78 12.34 11.22 0.35
N ILE A 79 12.83 10.15 0.98
CA ILE A 79 12.03 9.28 1.87
C ILE A 79 12.43 9.56 3.30
N ILE A 80 11.44 9.90 4.11
CA ILE A 80 11.62 10.19 5.53
C ILE A 80 10.91 9.13 6.34
N GLU A 81 11.59 8.66 7.37
CA GLU A 81 10.98 7.89 8.43
C GLU A 81 10.84 8.74 9.68
N LYS A 82 9.69 8.61 10.33
CA LYS A 82 9.41 9.18 11.64
C LYS A 82 9.00 8.08 12.62
N VAL A 83 9.79 7.91 13.68
CA VAL A 83 9.51 6.99 14.79
C VAL A 83 9.49 7.78 16.09
N ASN A 84 8.41 7.71 16.86
CA ASN A 84 8.30 8.39 18.16
C ASN A 84 8.69 9.89 18.12
N LYS A 85 8.33 10.59 17.04
CA LYS A 85 8.66 12.01 16.73
C LYS A 85 10.09 12.29 16.29
N GLN A 86 10.98 11.31 16.29
CA GLN A 86 12.31 11.44 15.69
C GLN A 86 12.20 11.19 14.19
N GLU A 87 12.79 12.08 13.38
CA GLU A 87 12.82 11.95 11.93
C GLU A 87 14.23 11.53 11.48
N ARG A 88 14.31 10.59 10.55
CA ARG A 88 15.54 10.24 9.82
C ARG A 88 15.26 10.21 8.32
N ILE A 89 16.24 10.63 7.54
CA ILE A 89 16.21 10.50 6.08
C ILE A 89 16.64 9.06 5.76
N LEU A 90 15.78 8.32 5.06
CA LEU A 90 16.11 7.00 4.53
C LEU A 90 16.73 7.10 3.14
N ILE A 91 16.21 8.02 2.32
CA ILE A 91 16.67 8.27 0.95
C ILE A 91 16.73 9.79 0.73
N ASP A 92 17.88 10.28 0.28
CA ASP A 92 18.08 11.69 -0.08
C ASP A 92 17.45 12.05 -1.44
N SER A 93 17.21 13.34 -1.66
CA SER A 93 16.58 13.85 -2.89
C SER A 93 17.39 13.62 -4.17
N ASP A 94 18.71 13.49 -4.05
CA ASP A 94 19.64 13.27 -5.15
C ASP A 94 19.84 11.77 -5.48
N TYR A 95 19.16 10.87 -4.75
CA TYR A 95 19.22 9.44 -5.03
C TYR A 95 18.88 9.15 -6.50
N LYS A 96 19.61 8.21 -7.09
CA LYS A 96 19.55 7.93 -8.53
C LYS A 96 18.20 7.39 -8.99
N ASP A 97 17.50 6.68 -8.12
CA ASP A 97 16.20 6.07 -8.41
C ASP A 97 15.06 6.92 -7.83
N ALA A 98 13.83 6.66 -8.26
CA ALA A 98 12.63 7.25 -7.68
C ALA A 98 11.74 6.18 -7.07
N PHE A 99 10.91 6.55 -6.11
CA PHE A 99 9.97 5.64 -5.45
C PHE A 99 8.56 6.17 -5.62
N THR A 100 7.66 5.35 -6.16
CA THR A 100 6.30 5.79 -6.52
C THR A 100 5.24 5.38 -5.54
N GLN A 101 5.46 4.28 -4.82
CA GLN A 101 4.55 3.76 -3.80
C GLN A 101 5.39 3.13 -2.69
N ILE A 102 4.97 3.33 -1.44
CA ILE A 102 5.61 2.76 -0.26
C ILE A 102 4.55 2.14 0.65
N HIS A 103 4.90 1.07 1.34
CA HIS A 103 3.99 0.40 2.25
C HIS A 103 4.75 -0.18 3.44
N LEU A 104 4.28 0.13 4.65
CA LEU A 104 4.72 -0.55 5.86
C LEU A 104 3.86 -1.79 6.07
N THR A 105 4.49 -2.90 6.42
CA THR A 105 3.73 -4.10 6.79
C THR A 105 2.91 -3.84 8.06
N GLN A 106 1.88 -4.65 8.31
CA GLN A 106 0.95 -4.42 9.42
C GLN A 106 1.65 -4.32 10.80
N GLN A 107 2.75 -5.06 10.98
CA GLN A 107 3.57 -5.03 12.20
C GLN A 107 4.58 -3.87 12.21
N GLY A 108 4.70 -3.14 11.10
CA GLY A 108 5.60 -2.01 10.90
C GLY A 108 7.06 -2.39 10.74
N LYS A 109 7.36 -3.68 10.58
CA LYS A 109 8.72 -4.22 10.52
C LYS A 109 9.40 -3.91 9.20
N GLU A 110 8.74 -4.24 8.10
CA GLU A 110 9.31 -4.07 6.77
C GLU A 110 8.68 -2.86 6.09
N LEU A 111 9.52 -2.11 5.39
CA LEU A 111 9.12 -1.06 4.47
C LEU A 111 9.36 -1.58 3.06
N ILE A 112 8.28 -1.75 2.31
CA ILE A 112 8.33 -2.14 0.91
C ILE A 112 8.07 -0.93 0.02
N ALA A 113 8.66 -0.91 -1.16
CA ALA A 113 8.52 0.19 -2.10
C ALA A 113 8.52 -0.29 -3.55
N ILE A 114 7.84 0.47 -4.41
CA ILE A 114 8.00 0.37 -5.85
C ILE A 114 9.06 1.37 -6.29
N ARG A 115 10.17 0.87 -6.79
CA ARG A 115 11.32 1.63 -7.26
C ARG A 115 11.33 1.75 -8.78
N LEU A 116 11.51 2.96 -9.28
CA LEU A 116 11.78 3.28 -10.69
C LEU A 116 13.29 3.41 -10.88
N VAL A 117 13.87 2.52 -11.68
CA VAL A 117 15.32 2.54 -11.94
C VAL A 117 15.67 3.78 -12.75
N ASP A 118 16.68 4.54 -12.31
CA ASP A 118 17.13 5.79 -12.92
C ASP A 118 15.98 6.81 -13.12
N LYS A 119 14.99 6.78 -12.22
CA LYS A 119 13.76 7.61 -12.26
C LYS A 119 12.88 7.38 -13.50
N LYS A 120 13.05 6.26 -14.20
CA LYS A 120 12.32 5.91 -15.42
C LYS A 120 11.35 4.76 -15.18
N SER A 121 10.17 4.82 -15.79
CA SER A 121 9.15 3.78 -15.66
C SER A 121 9.38 2.56 -16.56
N LEU A 122 10.49 2.50 -17.31
CA LEU A 122 10.81 1.37 -18.19
C LEU A 122 11.09 0.11 -17.37
N THR A 123 11.83 0.26 -16.27
CA THR A 123 12.19 -0.83 -15.36
C THR A 123 11.75 -0.46 -13.96
N THR A 124 10.92 -1.31 -13.36
CA THR A 124 10.47 -1.15 -11.98
C THR A 124 10.84 -2.35 -11.14
N ALA A 125 11.01 -2.12 -9.84
CA ALA A 125 11.31 -3.15 -8.87
C ALA A 125 10.40 -3.04 -7.65
N LEU A 126 10.02 -4.19 -7.10
CA LEU A 126 9.56 -4.29 -5.72
C LEU A 126 10.81 -4.45 -4.86
N SER A 127 11.01 -3.50 -3.95
CA SER A 127 12.19 -3.48 -3.07
C SER A 127 11.77 -3.42 -1.60
N VAL A 128 12.61 -3.96 -0.72
CA VAL A 128 12.46 -3.88 0.76
C VAL A 128 13.59 -3.05 1.31
N TRP A 129 13.30 -2.23 2.31
CA TRP A 129 14.32 -1.53 3.09
C TRP A 129 15.12 -2.51 3.96
N ASP A 130 16.42 -2.59 3.70
CA ASP A 130 17.38 -3.33 4.52
C ASP A 130 18.02 -2.35 5.52
N GLU A 131 17.64 -2.47 6.80
CA GLU A 131 18.17 -1.64 7.90
C GLU A 131 19.68 -1.83 8.11
N THR A 132 20.22 -3.02 7.82
CA THR A 132 21.65 -3.31 8.03
C THR A 132 22.49 -2.61 6.96
N ARG A 133 22.00 -2.60 5.73
CA ARG A 133 22.68 -1.97 4.59
C ARG A 133 22.28 -0.51 4.36
N ASN A 134 21.27 -0.02 5.10
CA ASN A 134 20.67 1.30 4.96
C ASN A 134 20.30 1.63 3.50
N GLN A 135 19.65 0.68 2.82
CA GLN A 135 19.25 0.82 1.41
C GLN A 135 18.06 -0.08 1.06
N PHE A 136 17.40 0.22 -0.06
CA PHE A 136 16.43 -0.69 -0.66
C PHE A 136 17.12 -1.83 -1.43
N VAL A 137 16.69 -3.06 -1.18
CA VAL A 137 17.13 -4.27 -1.88
C VAL A 137 15.95 -4.83 -2.68
N ASP A 138 16.18 -5.17 -3.95
CA ASP A 138 15.13 -5.70 -4.83
C ASP A 138 14.77 -7.14 -4.46
N ILE A 139 13.48 -7.40 -4.29
CA ILE A 139 12.94 -8.77 -4.28
C ILE A 139 12.60 -9.21 -5.70
N HIS A 140 11.98 -8.31 -6.46
CA HIS A 140 11.52 -8.57 -7.83
C HIS A 140 11.79 -7.36 -8.71
N ARG A 141 12.19 -7.60 -9.95
CA ARG A 141 12.49 -6.56 -10.93
C ARG A 141 11.99 -6.98 -12.29
N GLN A 142 11.37 -6.05 -13.02
CA GLN A 142 10.84 -6.32 -14.35
C GLN A 142 10.82 -5.09 -15.25
N LEU A 143 10.63 -5.34 -16.54
CA LEU A 143 10.22 -4.31 -17.49
C LEU A 143 8.72 -4.01 -17.33
N GLY A 144 8.35 -2.74 -17.46
CA GLY A 144 6.99 -2.28 -17.22
C GLY A 144 6.76 -1.85 -15.77
N LYS A 145 5.51 -1.53 -15.43
CA LYS A 145 5.16 -0.90 -14.15
C LYS A 145 4.65 -1.93 -13.14
N ILE A 146 5.08 -1.79 -11.89
CA ILE A 146 4.54 -2.48 -10.72
C ILE A 146 3.70 -1.47 -9.93
N PHE A 147 2.62 -1.93 -9.31
CA PHE A 147 1.71 -1.15 -8.50
C PHE A 147 1.23 -1.90 -7.26
N ASP A 148 0.71 -1.14 -6.31
CA ASP A 148 -0.05 -1.54 -5.13
C ASP A 148 0.65 -2.64 -4.31
N PRO A 149 1.88 -2.38 -3.83
CA PRO A 149 2.62 -3.35 -3.04
C PRO A 149 1.93 -3.57 -1.69
N SER A 150 1.83 -4.83 -1.28
CA SER A 150 1.39 -5.22 0.06
C SER A 150 2.12 -6.48 0.52
N ALA A 151 2.12 -6.74 1.82
CA ALA A 151 2.69 -7.96 2.40
C ALA A 151 1.67 -8.69 3.27
N ARG A 152 1.68 -10.02 3.22
CA ARG A 152 0.84 -10.91 4.04
C ARG A 152 1.66 -12.08 4.54
N GLY A 153 2.14 -12.00 5.78
CA GLY A 153 3.10 -12.98 6.29
C GLY A 153 4.41 -12.85 5.52
N ASP A 154 4.92 -13.97 4.99
CA ASP A 154 6.15 -14.01 4.20
C ASP A 154 5.92 -13.80 2.69
N ASP A 155 4.66 -13.53 2.30
CA ASP A 155 4.25 -13.33 0.90
C ASP A 155 4.11 -11.82 0.59
N PHE A 156 4.65 -11.40 -0.55
CA PHE A 156 4.43 -10.07 -1.13
C PHE A 156 3.43 -10.16 -2.28
N LEU A 157 2.45 -9.26 -2.29
CA LEU A 157 1.47 -9.13 -3.35
C LEU A 157 1.61 -7.77 -4.04
N PHE A 158 1.56 -7.77 -5.35
CA PHE A 158 1.61 -6.57 -6.17
C PHE A 158 0.92 -6.77 -7.52
N SER A 159 0.48 -5.67 -8.11
CA SER A 159 -0.12 -5.63 -9.44
C SER A 159 0.94 -5.26 -10.48
N VAL A 160 0.87 -5.85 -11.67
CA VAL A 160 1.77 -5.52 -12.77
C VAL A 160 1.03 -5.09 -14.03
N VAL A 161 1.64 -4.15 -14.75
CA VAL A 161 1.28 -3.82 -16.13
C VAL A 161 2.50 -4.06 -17.01
N SER A 162 2.42 -5.10 -17.85
CA SER A 162 3.45 -5.41 -18.84
C SER A 162 3.15 -4.65 -20.13
N CYS A 163 3.96 -3.63 -20.46
CA CYS A 163 3.89 -2.96 -21.75
C CYS A 163 4.60 -3.81 -22.81
N MET A 164 3.86 -4.45 -23.71
CA MET A 164 4.42 -5.08 -24.90
C MET A 164 4.52 -4.03 -26.01
N LEU A 165 5.68 -3.41 -26.17
CA LEU A 165 6.04 -2.68 -27.39
C LEU A 165 6.43 -3.74 -28.43
N ASP A 166 5.74 -3.75 -29.56
CA ASP A 166 5.92 -4.66 -30.70
C ASP A 166 5.59 -6.15 -30.44
N CYS A 167 4.35 -6.55 -30.75
CA CYS A 167 3.92 -7.95 -30.75
C CYS A 167 4.55 -8.75 -31.91
N GLY A 168 5.85 -9.03 -31.80
CA GLY A 168 6.61 -10.04 -32.55
C GLY A 168 6.90 -11.30 -31.72
N GLY A 169 6.18 -11.52 -30.63
CA GLY A 169 6.25 -12.72 -29.81
C GLY A 169 6.46 -12.42 -28.33
N MET A 170 5.75 -13.15 -27.46
CA MET A 170 5.93 -13.11 -26.02
C MET A 170 7.38 -13.49 -25.65
N TYR A 171 8.04 -12.67 -24.83
CA TYR A 171 9.20 -13.15 -24.08
C TYR A 171 8.68 -14.20 -23.09
N LYS A 172 9.10 -15.45 -23.34
CA LYS A 172 8.66 -16.72 -22.74
C LYS A 172 8.86 -16.87 -21.21
N ASN A 173 8.99 -15.78 -20.46
CA ASN A 173 9.34 -15.79 -19.04
C ASN A 173 8.28 -15.19 -18.10
N LEU A 174 7.19 -14.58 -18.59
CA LEU A 174 6.11 -14.07 -17.71
C LEU A 174 5.11 -15.17 -17.26
N LEU A 175 5.18 -16.35 -17.89
CA LEU A 175 4.55 -17.60 -17.48
C LEU A 175 5.59 -18.72 -17.53
N LYS A 176 6.69 -18.56 -16.79
CA LYS A 176 7.38 -19.72 -16.23
C LYS A 176 6.68 -20.00 -14.89
N THR A 177 6.17 -21.19 -14.65
CA THR A 177 6.80 -22.46 -15.01
C THR A 177 5.84 -23.41 -15.70
N CYS A 178 6.31 -24.03 -16.79
CA CYS A 178 5.64 -25.11 -17.54
C CYS A 178 4.51 -24.70 -18.52
N GLY A 179 4.81 -24.85 -19.81
CA GLY A 179 3.96 -25.54 -20.79
C GLY A 179 2.73 -24.83 -21.38
N GLY A 180 2.80 -24.54 -22.68
CA GLY A 180 1.63 -24.61 -23.59
C GLY A 180 1.09 -23.28 -24.11
N SER A 181 0.90 -23.23 -25.43
CA SER A 181 0.61 -22.08 -26.32
C SER A 181 -0.87 -21.77 -26.54
N ALA A 182 -1.25 -20.49 -26.75
CA ALA A 182 -2.05 -20.03 -27.92
C ALA A 182 -2.49 -18.53 -27.91
N SER A 183 -2.46 -17.94 -29.12
CA SER A 183 -3.14 -16.78 -29.74
C SER A 183 -3.31 -15.40 -29.05
N CYS A 184 -2.90 -14.36 -29.79
CA CYS A 184 -2.92 -12.92 -29.47
C CYS A 184 -4.31 -12.25 -29.61
N GLN A 185 -4.71 -11.54 -28.56
CA GLN A 185 -5.66 -10.43 -28.56
C GLN A 185 -5.08 -9.37 -27.58
N ALA A 186 -5.21 -8.09 -27.90
CA ALA A 186 -4.67 -7.02 -27.06
C ALA A 186 -5.46 -6.94 -25.75
N PHE A 187 -4.85 -7.38 -24.66
CA PHE A 187 -5.42 -7.36 -23.32
C PHE A 187 -4.43 -6.72 -22.35
N ALA A 188 -4.87 -5.69 -21.64
CA ALA A 188 -4.21 -5.26 -20.42
C ALA A 188 -4.63 -6.24 -19.33
N PHE A 189 -3.74 -7.16 -18.96
CA PHE A 189 -3.97 -8.06 -17.83
C PHE A 189 -3.39 -7.43 -16.57
N ALA A 190 -4.24 -7.07 -15.62
CA ALA A 190 -3.81 -6.93 -14.23
C ALA A 190 -3.61 -8.35 -13.67
N ALA A 191 -2.35 -8.77 -13.54
CA ALA A 191 -2.00 -10.01 -12.87
C ALA A 191 -1.46 -9.67 -11.47
N TYR A 192 -1.95 -10.41 -10.47
CA TYR A 192 -1.35 -10.40 -9.13
C TYR A 192 -0.22 -11.42 -9.12
N LEU A 193 0.99 -10.96 -8.83
CA LEU A 193 2.12 -11.85 -8.58
C LEU A 193 2.33 -11.99 -7.07
N ILE A 194 2.58 -13.22 -6.62
CA ILE A 194 2.92 -13.52 -5.23
C ILE A 194 4.39 -13.94 -5.20
N CYS A 195 5.22 -13.16 -4.50
CA CYS A 195 6.63 -13.50 -4.28
C CYS A 195 6.83 -13.86 -2.81
N LYS A 196 7.54 -14.96 -2.53
CA LYS A 196 7.95 -15.32 -1.16
C LYS A 196 9.25 -14.62 -0.78
N SER A 197 9.30 -14.12 0.46
CA SER A 197 10.54 -13.68 1.09
C SER A 197 11.48 -14.89 1.24
N ASN A 198 12.65 -14.85 0.60
CA ASN A 198 13.73 -15.79 0.90
C ASN A 198 14.50 -15.30 2.13
N SER A 199 13.84 -15.22 3.27
CA SER A 199 14.52 -15.13 4.57
C SER A 199 14.77 -16.53 5.09
N GLY A 200 15.79 -17.19 4.54
CA GLY A 200 16.26 -18.49 4.98
C GLY A 200 17.77 -18.46 5.19
N GLU A 201 18.15 -18.59 6.48
CA GLU A 201 19.48 -18.85 7.07
C GLU A 201 20.55 -17.74 7.06
#